data_AF-A0A357CX29-F1
#
_entry.id   AF-A0A357CX29-F1
#
_cell.length_a   1.000
_cell.length_b   1.000
_cell.length_c   1.000
_cell.angle_alpha   90.00
_cell.angle_beta   90.00
_cell.angle_gamma   90.00
#
_symmetry.space_group_name_H-M   'P 1'
#
loop_
_entity.id
_entity.type
_entity.pdbx_description
1 polymer ?
#
loop_
_entity_poly.entity_id
_entity_poly.type
_entity_poly.pdbx_seq_one_letter_code
_entity_poly.pdbx_strand_id
1 'polypeptide(L)'
;MKKSSLLLKSVLAFCMSFVVLITVDCFIPRDESKIYDSVIRLHILANSDSEVDQQLKLKVRDAIIAQGEELFEGCEEGVLPFEKMQYLGEKFASVANRVIKENGFTYSANAVWGTERYPTREYDGISFPSGEYYSLRINS
;
A
#
# COMPACT_ATOMS: atom_id res chain seq x y z
N MET A 1 59.46 -14.56 -5.41
CA MET A 1 58.92 -13.59 -4.42
C MET A 1 58.04 -12.49 -5.03
N LYS A 2 58.40 -11.84 -6.16
CA LYS A 2 57.58 -10.76 -6.79
C LYS A 2 56.16 -11.13 -7.25
N LYS A 3 55.91 -12.40 -7.63
CA LYS A 3 54.61 -12.86 -8.16
C LYS A 3 53.52 -12.94 -7.07
N SER A 4 53.89 -13.32 -5.84
CA SER A 4 52.98 -13.40 -4.68
C SER A 4 52.52 -12.01 -4.22
N SER A 5 53.42 -11.02 -4.21
CA SER A 5 53.07 -9.62 -3.88
C SER A 5 52.17 -8.95 -4.92
N LEU A 6 52.17 -9.43 -6.17
CA LEU A 6 51.33 -8.91 -7.25
C LEU A 6 49.90 -9.48 -7.14
N LEU A 7 49.78 -10.77 -6.84
CA LEU A 7 48.49 -11.43 -6.57
C LEU A 7 47.79 -10.86 -5.34
N LEU A 8 48.54 -10.57 -4.27
CA LEU A 8 47.97 -9.96 -3.06
C LEU A 8 47.41 -8.55 -3.34
N LYS A 9 48.12 -7.75 -4.15
CA LYS A 9 47.66 -6.41 -4.54
C LYS A 9 46.42 -6.45 -5.44
N SER A 10 46.33 -7.41 -6.36
CA SER A 10 45.14 -7.56 -7.22
C SER A 10 43.92 -8.03 -6.42
N VAL A 11 44.11 -8.93 -5.44
CA VAL A 11 43.03 -9.36 -4.55
C VAL A 11 42.56 -8.21 -3.66
N LEU A 12 43.48 -7.42 -3.08
CA LEU A 12 43.09 -6.24 -2.30
C LEU A 12 42.32 -5.21 -3.14
N ALA A 13 42.77 -4.95 -4.37
CA ALA A 13 42.10 -4.03 -5.28
C ALA A 13 40.69 -4.51 -5.65
N PHE A 14 40.51 -5.82 -5.86
CA PHE A 14 39.20 -6.42 -6.12
C PHE A 14 38.27 -6.29 -4.91
N CYS A 15 38.74 -6.63 -3.71
CA CYS A 15 37.97 -6.45 -2.47
C CYS A 15 37.56 -4.99 -2.25
N MET A 16 38.48 -4.04 -2.49
CA MET A 16 38.19 -2.62 -2.36
C MET A 16 37.13 -2.16 -3.37
N SER A 17 37.18 -2.65 -4.61
CA SER A 17 36.14 -2.35 -5.61
C SER A 17 34.77 -2.93 -5.23
N PHE A 18 34.74 -4.13 -4.64
CA PHE A 18 33.50 -4.78 -4.22
C PHE A 18 32.87 -4.05 -3.03
N VAL A 19 33.70 -3.58 -2.08
CA VAL A 19 33.24 -2.73 -0.96
C VAL A 19 32.68 -1.41 -1.49
N VAL A 20 33.33 -0.78 -2.47
CA VAL A 20 32.82 0.46 -3.08
C VAL A 20 31.47 0.23 -3.74
N LEU A 21 31.29 -0.85 -4.51
CA LEU A 21 30.01 -1.19 -5.13
C LEU A 21 28.88 -1.38 -4.10
N ILE A 22 29.14 -2.12 -3.01
CA ILE A 22 28.16 -2.32 -1.93
C ILE A 22 27.80 -0.99 -1.25
N THR A 23 28.79 -0.12 -1.02
CA THR A 23 28.51 1.18 -0.39
C THR A 23 27.66 2.07 -1.29
N VAL A 24 27.87 2.05 -2.61
CA VAL A 24 27.09 2.89 -3.53
C VAL A 24 25.60 2.52 -3.50
N ASP A 25 25.25 1.22 -3.51
CA ASP A 25 23.85 0.78 -3.40
C ASP A 25 23.17 1.22 -2.10
N CYS A 26 23.91 1.27 -1.00
CA CYS A 26 23.37 1.69 0.29
C CYS A 26 23.13 3.21 0.38
N PHE A 27 23.80 3.99 -0.49
CA PHE A 27 23.70 5.45 -0.54
C PHE A 27 22.72 5.96 -1.60
N ILE A 28 22.11 5.08 -2.42
CA ILE A 28 21.05 5.50 -3.34
C ILE A 28 19.78 5.75 -2.50
N PRO A 29 19.34 7.01 -2.33
CA PRO A 29 18.05 7.25 -1.69
C PRO A 29 16.97 6.64 -2.57
N ARG A 30 16.23 5.67 -2.04
CA ARG A 30 14.98 5.26 -2.68
C ARG A 30 14.03 6.42 -2.52
N ASP A 31 13.59 6.97 -3.64
CA ASP A 31 12.62 8.06 -3.67
C ASP A 31 11.22 7.51 -3.33
N GLU A 32 11.05 7.20 -2.04
CA GLU A 32 9.82 6.67 -1.45
C GLU A 32 8.68 7.71 -1.50
N SER A 33 9.02 9.00 -1.68
CA SER A 33 8.07 10.11 -1.73
C SER A 33 6.97 9.87 -2.78
N LYS A 34 7.36 9.37 -3.96
CA LYS A 34 6.46 9.06 -5.07
C LYS A 34 5.46 7.95 -4.77
N ILE A 35 5.80 7.04 -3.84
CA ILE A 35 4.90 5.96 -3.45
C ILE A 35 3.76 6.54 -2.61
N TYR A 36 4.03 7.44 -1.66
CA TYR A 36 2.98 8.00 -0.80
C TYR A 36 1.91 8.78 -1.59
N ASP A 37 2.32 9.50 -2.64
CA ASP A 37 1.42 10.35 -3.43
C ASP A 37 0.67 9.57 -4.54
N SER A 38 1.11 8.36 -4.88
CA SER A 38 0.52 7.56 -5.97
C SER A 38 -0.46 6.48 -5.50
N VAL A 39 -0.51 6.18 -4.19
CA VAL A 39 -1.43 5.16 -3.65
C VAL A 39 -2.34 5.67 -2.54
N ILE A 40 -3.60 5.25 -2.63
CA ILE A 40 -4.59 5.37 -1.56
C ILE A 40 -4.65 4.06 -0.79
N ARG A 41 -4.55 4.12 0.54
CA ARG A 41 -4.71 2.96 1.41
C ARG A 41 -6.19 2.70 1.68
N LEU A 42 -6.70 1.52 1.33
CA LEU A 42 -8.02 1.07 1.75
C LEU A 42 -7.94 0.43 3.14
N HIS A 43 -8.71 0.96 4.11
CA HIS A 43 -8.78 0.45 5.47
C HIS A 43 -10.22 0.03 5.79
N ILE A 44 -10.46 -1.26 6.00
CA ILE A 44 -11.80 -1.77 6.38
C ILE A 44 -11.78 -2.19 7.84
N LEU A 45 -12.63 -1.55 8.63
CA LEU A 45 -12.86 -1.84 10.04
C LEU A 45 -14.13 -2.69 10.15
N ALA A 46 -13.99 -3.86 10.78
CA ALA A 46 -15.12 -4.74 11.06
C ALA A 46 -15.89 -4.25 12.29
N ASN A 47 -17.18 -4.54 12.32
CA ASN A 47 -18.08 -4.19 13.42
C ASN A 47 -17.66 -4.88 14.74
N SER A 48 -17.06 -6.07 14.67
CA SER A 48 -16.47 -6.75 15.82
C SER A 48 -15.33 -7.71 15.45
N ASP A 49 -14.66 -8.25 16.47
CA ASP A 49 -13.65 -9.30 16.36
C ASP A 49 -14.24 -10.72 16.20
N SER A 50 -15.56 -10.83 16.04
CA SER A 50 -16.19 -12.13 15.80
C SER A 50 -15.75 -12.71 14.45
N GLU A 51 -15.63 -14.03 14.38
CA GLU A 51 -15.27 -14.73 13.13
C GLU A 51 -16.20 -14.34 11.96
N VAL A 52 -17.49 -14.13 12.23
CA VAL A 52 -18.46 -13.75 11.20
C VAL A 52 -18.20 -12.35 10.67
N ASP A 53 -17.90 -11.37 11.54
CA ASP A 53 -17.60 -10.00 11.11
C ASP A 53 -16.22 -9.91 10.44
N GLN A 54 -15.24 -10.72 10.85
CA GLN A 54 -13.95 -10.81 10.16
C GLN A 54 -14.10 -11.40 8.75
N GLN A 55 -14.94 -12.43 8.57
CA GLN A 55 -15.27 -12.95 7.24
C GLN A 55 -16.03 -11.92 6.39
N LEU A 56 -16.95 -11.17 6.99
CA LEU A 56 -17.66 -10.11 6.27
C LEU A 56 -16.69 -9.00 5.82
N LYS A 57 -15.75 -8.60 6.67
CA LYS A 57 -14.68 -7.65 6.33
C LYS A 57 -13.89 -8.09 5.10
N LEU A 58 -13.53 -9.38 5.00
CA LEU A 58 -12.84 -9.90 3.84
C LEU A 58 -13.72 -9.81 2.57
N LYS A 59 -15.01 -10.16 2.67
CA LYS A 59 -15.96 -10.04 1.54
C LYS A 59 -16.14 -8.59 1.09
N VAL A 60 -16.29 -7.65 2.03
CA VAL A 60 -16.39 -6.21 1.73
C VAL A 60 -15.12 -5.72 1.05
N ARG A 61 -13.94 -6.13 1.55
CA ARG A 61 -12.64 -5.81 0.93
C ARG A 61 -12.58 -6.27 -0.51
N ASP A 62 -12.87 -7.54 -0.74
CA ASP A 62 -12.74 -8.13 -2.07
C ASP A 62 -13.73 -7.50 -3.05
N ALA A 63 -14.96 -7.18 -2.60
CA ALA A 63 -15.94 -6.48 -3.41
C ALA A 63 -15.54 -5.03 -3.75
N ILE A 64 -14.94 -4.30 -2.79
CA ILE A 64 -14.44 -2.94 -3.03
C ILE A 64 -13.26 -2.97 -4.00
N ILE A 65 -12.31 -3.90 -3.84
CA ILE A 65 -11.16 -4.02 -4.74
C ILE A 65 -11.63 -4.31 -6.16
N ALA A 66 -12.55 -5.27 -6.35
CA ALA A 66 -13.08 -5.63 -7.65
C ALA A 66 -13.83 -4.47 -8.35
N GLN A 67 -14.53 -3.63 -7.60
CA GLN A 67 -15.21 -2.43 -8.13
C GLN A 67 -14.25 -1.24 -8.26
N GLY A 68 -13.16 -1.22 -7.50
CA GLY A 68 -12.19 -0.15 -7.47
C GLY A 68 -11.50 0.01 -8.82
N GLU A 69 -11.16 -1.09 -9.50
CA GLU A 69 -10.51 -1.04 -10.82
C GLU A 69 -11.33 -0.20 -11.82
N GLU A 70 -12.64 -0.41 -11.89
CA GLU A 70 -13.55 0.35 -12.77
C GLU A 70 -13.75 1.79 -12.26
N LEU A 71 -13.90 1.98 -10.94
CA LEU A 71 -14.16 3.30 -10.37
C LEU A 71 -12.97 4.26 -10.45
N PHE A 72 -11.75 3.72 -10.46
CA PHE A 72 -10.50 4.45 -10.64
C PHE A 72 -10.07 4.52 -12.12
N GLU A 73 -10.78 3.87 -13.04
CA GLU A 73 -10.49 3.96 -14.47
C GLU A 73 -10.63 5.42 -14.94
N GLY A 74 -9.56 5.94 -15.58
CA GLY A 74 -9.49 7.33 -16.05
C GLY A 74 -9.16 8.37 -14.97
N CYS A 75 -8.82 7.97 -13.74
CA CYS A 75 -8.19 8.87 -12.78
C CYS A 75 -6.71 9.04 -13.16
N GLU A 76 -6.26 10.28 -13.32
CA GLU A 76 -4.85 10.59 -13.54
C GLU A 76 -4.04 10.44 -12.25
N GLU A 77 -2.75 10.13 -12.40
CA GLU A 77 -1.80 10.11 -11.30
C GLU A 77 -1.69 11.52 -10.67
N GLY A 78 -1.90 11.59 -9.35
CA GLY A 78 -1.83 12.85 -8.61
C GLY A 78 -2.98 13.00 -7.61
N VAL A 79 -3.32 14.25 -7.29
CA VAL A 79 -4.32 14.56 -6.28
C VAL A 79 -5.73 14.40 -6.87
N LEU A 80 -6.51 13.46 -6.32
CA LEU A 80 -7.92 13.33 -6.66
C LEU A 80 -8.70 14.61 -6.29
N PRO A 81 -9.53 15.16 -7.19
CA PRO A 81 -10.39 16.29 -6.85
C PRO A 81 -11.38 15.92 -5.73
N PHE A 82 -11.64 16.87 -4.82
CA PHE A 82 -12.53 16.66 -3.67
C PHE A 82 -13.91 16.08 -4.05
N GLU A 83 -14.52 16.60 -5.12
CA GLU A 83 -15.83 16.11 -5.61
C GLU A 83 -15.76 14.64 -6.06
N LYS A 84 -14.68 14.24 -6.73
CA LYS A 84 -14.46 12.85 -7.16
C LYS A 84 -14.24 11.95 -5.94
N MET A 85 -13.54 12.42 -4.92
CA MET A 85 -13.32 11.69 -3.67
C MET A 85 -14.63 11.45 -2.94
N GLN A 86 -15.49 12.47 -2.84
CA GLN A 86 -16.81 12.31 -2.23
C GLN A 86 -17.64 11.28 -3.00
N TYR A 87 -17.70 11.40 -4.33
CA TYR A 87 -18.39 10.43 -5.20
C TYR A 87 -17.87 9.00 -5.00
N LEU A 88 -16.54 8.82 -5.02
CA LEU A 88 -15.92 7.51 -4.82
C LEU A 88 -16.22 6.95 -3.42
N GLY A 89 -16.15 7.79 -2.38
CA GLY A 89 -16.50 7.41 -1.01
C GLY A 89 -17.94 6.91 -0.91
N GLU A 90 -18.89 7.62 -1.52
CA GLU A 90 -20.30 7.20 -1.58
C GLU A 90 -20.47 5.88 -2.33
N LYS A 91 -19.76 5.68 -3.44
CA LYS A 91 -19.79 4.42 -4.20
C LYS A 91 -19.22 3.26 -3.40
N PHE A 92 -18.07 3.43 -2.76
CA PHE A 92 -17.48 2.38 -1.92
C PHE A 92 -18.33 2.05 -0.70
N ALA A 93 -18.93 3.05 -0.05
CA ALA A 93 -19.91 2.83 1.01
C ALA A 93 -21.13 2.05 0.50
N SER A 94 -21.64 2.37 -0.69
CA SER A 94 -22.75 1.65 -1.31
C SER A 94 -22.41 0.18 -1.58
N VAL A 95 -21.21 -0.09 -2.11
CA VAL A 95 -20.71 -1.46 -2.33
C VAL A 95 -20.61 -2.23 -1.02
N ALA A 96 -20.03 -1.61 0.03
CA ALA A 96 -19.94 -2.23 1.36
C ALA A 96 -21.33 -2.55 1.93
N ASN A 97 -22.25 -1.58 1.91
CA ASN A 97 -23.62 -1.75 2.37
C ASN A 97 -24.38 -2.86 1.64
N ARG A 98 -24.17 -2.97 0.32
CA ARG A 98 -24.75 -4.06 -0.48
C ARG A 98 -24.25 -5.42 0.00
N VAL A 99 -22.93 -5.58 0.17
CA VAL A 99 -22.34 -6.84 0.66
C VAL A 99 -22.84 -7.19 2.06
N ILE A 100 -22.90 -6.21 2.97
CA ILE A 100 -23.39 -6.41 4.34
C ILE A 100 -24.84 -6.93 4.33
N LYS A 101 -25.70 -6.30 3.52
CA LYS A 101 -27.10 -6.69 3.37
C LYS A 101 -27.26 -8.08 2.73
N GLU A 102 -26.49 -8.38 1.69
CA GLU A 102 -26.47 -9.69 1.03
C GLU A 102 -26.04 -10.82 1.98
N ASN A 103 -25.22 -10.51 2.99
CA ASN A 103 -24.80 -11.45 4.02
C ASN A 103 -25.73 -11.48 5.25
N GLY A 104 -26.88 -10.80 5.20
CA GLY A 104 -27.93 -10.90 6.22
C GLY A 104 -27.79 -9.95 7.42
N PHE A 105 -26.87 -8.99 7.35
CA PHE A 105 -26.66 -8.00 8.41
C PHE A 105 -27.51 -6.75 8.20
N THR A 106 -27.80 -6.04 9.29
CA THR A 106 -28.68 -4.85 9.32
C THR A 106 -27.96 -3.54 9.59
N TYR A 107 -26.68 -3.60 9.98
CA TYR A 107 -25.86 -2.41 10.14
C TYR A 107 -25.41 -1.84 8.79
N SER A 108 -24.98 -0.57 8.80
CA SER A 108 -24.58 0.16 7.60
C SER A 108 -23.12 0.57 7.66
N ALA A 109 -22.41 0.43 6.54
CA ALA A 109 -21.06 0.91 6.38
C ALA A 109 -21.00 2.39 5.96
N ASN A 110 -19.99 3.09 6.46
CA ASN A 110 -19.67 4.47 6.09
C ASN A 110 -18.23 4.60 5.60
N ALA A 111 -18.02 5.41 4.57
CA ALA A 111 -16.71 5.73 4.02
C ALA A 111 -16.21 7.07 4.53
N VAL A 112 -14.98 7.10 5.04
CA VAL A 112 -14.34 8.30 5.59
C VAL A 112 -12.95 8.42 4.99
N TRP A 113 -12.67 9.56 4.38
CA TRP A 113 -11.34 9.88 3.89
C TRP A 113 -10.50 10.55 4.98
N GLY A 114 -9.20 10.27 5.00
CA GLY A 114 -8.27 10.90 5.94
C GLY A 114 -6.82 10.52 5.68
N THR A 115 -5.92 11.02 6.53
CA THR A 115 -4.52 10.60 6.53
C THR A 115 -4.28 9.73 7.75
N GLU A 116 -3.71 8.54 7.55
CA GLU A 116 -3.39 7.61 8.63
C GLU A 116 -1.94 7.12 8.50
N ARG A 117 -1.33 6.78 9.64
CA ARG A 117 0.03 6.26 9.68
C ARG A 117 0.00 4.73 9.61
N TYR A 118 0.75 4.18 8.64
CA TYR A 118 0.87 2.74 8.44
C TYR A 118 2.30 2.26 8.66
N PRO A 119 2.49 1.03 9.17
CA PRO A 119 3.81 0.40 9.20
C PRO A 119 4.25 0.00 7.80
N THR A 120 5.54 -0.31 7.65
CA THR A 120 6.08 -0.89 6.40
C THR A 120 5.37 -2.20 6.09
N ARG A 121 4.96 -2.37 4.82
CA ARG A 121 4.31 -3.60 4.32
C ARG A 121 4.94 -4.00 3.00
N GLU A 122 5.19 -5.29 2.83
CA GLU A 122 5.64 -5.85 1.56
C GLU A 122 4.49 -6.64 0.93
N TYR A 123 4.19 -6.36 -0.33
CA TYR A 123 3.20 -7.07 -1.14
C TYR A 123 3.84 -7.39 -2.49
N ASP A 124 3.82 -8.66 -2.91
CA ASP A 124 4.25 -9.11 -4.25
C ASP A 124 5.62 -8.55 -4.71
N GLY A 125 6.57 -8.40 -3.78
CA GLY A 125 7.91 -7.87 -4.05
C GLY A 125 8.02 -6.34 -4.07
N ILE A 126 6.92 -5.62 -3.83
CA ILE A 126 6.87 -4.16 -3.66
C ILE A 126 6.83 -3.85 -2.15
N SER A 127 7.75 -3.00 -1.71
CA SER A 127 7.78 -2.50 -0.33
C SER A 127 7.07 -1.14 -0.25
N PHE A 128 6.03 -1.07 0.58
CA PHE A 128 5.36 0.15 0.96
C PHE A 128 5.93 0.63 2.30
N PRO A 129 6.74 1.69 2.31
CA PRO A 129 7.44 2.16 3.50
C PRO A 129 6.49 2.67 4.59
N SER A 130 6.95 2.66 5.84
CA SER A 130 6.20 3.21 6.95
C SER A 130 6.06 4.72 6.81
N GLY A 131 4.85 5.25 6.95
CA GLY A 131 4.62 6.67 6.78
C GLY A 131 3.14 7.03 6.85
N GLU A 132 2.86 8.28 6.51
CA GLU A 132 1.51 8.81 6.42
C GLU A 132 1.00 8.64 5.00
N TYR A 133 -0.16 8.01 4.87
CA TYR A 133 -0.80 7.77 3.58
C TYR A 133 -2.20 8.37 3.61
N TYR A 134 -2.63 8.84 2.45
CA TYR A 134 -4.04 9.10 2.25
C TYR A 134 -4.81 7.77 2.26
N SER A 135 -5.85 7.70 3.08
CA SER A 135 -6.61 6.48 3.29
C SER A 135 -8.12 6.69 3.14
N LEU A 136 -8.76 5.66 2.61
CA LEU A 136 -10.19 5.48 2.61
C LEU A 136 -10.54 4.46 3.68
N ARG A 137 -11.17 4.92 4.77
CA ARG A 137 -11.63 4.06 5.84
C ARG A 137 -13.10 3.71 5.66
N ILE A 138 -13.41 2.42 5.64
CA ILE A 138 -14.77 1.88 5.65
C ILE A 138 -15.04 1.34 7.04
N ASN A 139 -15.96 1.97 7.75
CA ASN A 139 -16.45 1.49 9.04
C ASN A 139 -17.70 0.66 8.77
N SER A 140 -17.58 -0.68 8.81
CA SER A 140 -18.66 -1.63 8.51
C SER A 140 -19.00 -2.49 9.72
#